data_AF-A0A9P5NBL8-F1
#
_entry.id   AF-A0A9P5NBL8-F1
#
_cell.length_a   1.000
_cell.length_b   1.000
_cell.length_c   1.000
_cell.angle_alpha   90.00
_cell.angle_beta   90.00
_cell.angle_gamma   90.00
#
_symmetry.space_group_name_H-M   'P 1'
#
loop_
_entity.id
_entity.type
_entity.pdbx_description
1 polymer ?
#
loop_
_entity_poly.entity_id
_entity_poly.type
_entity_poly.pdbx_seq_one_letter_code
_entity_poly.pdbx_strand_id
1 'polypeptide(L)'
;MTAIPWDRLPSQFLAGLSEPDRTVCYRASMICWSVSGSKMVPREMQLKVILADWKGRDALVAAGTGSGKTLPIALCILLDDPSANLLTITISPLKCLQVRDFAERPFFFFS
;
A
#
# COMPACT_ATOMS: atom_id res chain seq x y z
N MET A 1 19.09 -9.96 2.86
CA MET A 1 18.21 -8.78 2.74
C MET A 1 18.92 -7.73 1.92
N THR A 2 18.43 -7.44 0.72
CA THR A 2 18.92 -6.34 -0.13
C THR A 2 18.38 -5.02 0.44
N ALA A 3 19.27 -4.09 0.78
CA ALA A 3 18.89 -2.77 1.27
C ALA A 3 18.09 -2.00 0.20
N ILE A 4 17.11 -1.20 0.63
CA ILE A 4 16.36 -0.31 -0.27
C ILE A 4 17.31 0.82 -0.71
N PRO A 5 17.51 1.04 -2.01
CA PRO A 5 18.28 2.18 -2.50
C PRO A 5 17.64 3.51 -2.08
N TRP A 6 18.44 4.45 -1.56
CA TRP A 6 17.96 5.73 -1.01
C TRP A 6 17.26 6.61 -2.06
N ASP A 7 17.63 6.48 -3.33
CA ASP A 7 17.07 7.18 -4.49
C ASP A 7 15.65 6.75 -4.84
N ARG A 8 15.20 5.56 -4.39
CA ARG A 8 13.85 5.07 -4.67
C ARG A 8 12.80 5.57 -3.70
N LEU A 9 13.21 5.97 -2.50
CA LEU A 9 12.29 6.45 -1.48
C LEU A 9 11.94 7.93 -1.71
N PRO A 10 10.70 8.37 -1.40
CA PRO A 10 10.32 9.78 -1.48
C PRO A 10 10.96 10.58 -0.32
N SER A 11 12.26 10.86 -0.45
CA SER A 11 13.13 11.39 0.61
C SER A 11 12.67 12.77 1.12
N GLN A 12 12.23 13.66 0.24
CA GLN A 12 11.73 14.99 0.61
C GLN A 12 10.47 14.88 1.49
N PHE A 13 9.55 13.99 1.14
CA PHE A 13 8.36 13.74 1.93
C PHE A 13 8.72 13.15 3.29
N LEU A 14 9.59 12.13 3.33
CA LEU A 14 10.01 11.46 4.56
C LEU A 14 10.78 12.39 5.52
N ALA A 15 11.54 13.35 4.97
CA ALA A 15 12.27 14.34 5.76
C ALA A 15 11.34 15.33 6.49
N GLY A 16 10.15 15.59 5.95
CA GLY A 16 9.15 16.49 6.55
C GLY A 16 8.26 15.84 7.62
N LEU A 17 8.42 14.54 7.87
CA LEU A 17 7.60 13.78 8.83
C LEU A 17 8.20 13.77 10.23
N SER A 18 7.32 13.60 11.23
CA SER A 18 7.74 13.28 12.58
C SER A 18 8.42 11.90 12.64
N GLU A 19 9.28 11.68 13.64
CA GLU A 19 9.97 10.40 13.84
C GLU A 19 9.04 9.17 13.91
N PRO A 20 7.89 9.19 14.61
CA PRO A 20 6.94 8.07 14.59
C PRO A 20 6.29 7.85 13.21
N ASP A 21 5.89 8.93 12.53
CA ASP A 21 5.30 8.83 11.18
C ASP A 21 6.30 8.25 10.18
N ARG A 22 7.54 8.73 10.25
CA ARG A 22 8.62 8.27 9.39
C ARG A 22 8.91 6.79 9.61
N THR A 23 8.85 6.32 10.86
CA THR A 23 9.00 4.90 11.21
C THR A 23 7.93 4.03 10.55
N VAL A 24 6.67 4.48 10.54
CA VAL A 24 5.57 3.77 9.86
C VAL A 24 5.83 3.70 8.35
N CYS A 25 6.23 4.81 7.73
CA CYS A 25 6.56 4.82 6.30
C CYS A 25 7.73 3.90 5.95
N TYR A 26 8.76 3.82 6.80
CA TYR A 26 9.86 2.88 6.59
C TYR A 26 9.41 1.42 6.72
N ARG A 27 8.60 1.09 7.72
CA ARG A 27 8.02 -0.25 7.86
C ARG A 27 7.21 -0.63 6.62
N ALA A 28 6.31 0.26 6.18
CA ALA A 28 5.54 0.07 4.94
C ALA A 28 6.44 -0.17 3.72
N SER A 29 7.52 0.59 3.60
CA SER A 29 8.47 0.49 2.50
C SER A 29 9.25 -0.82 2.54
N MET A 30 9.66 -1.28 3.72
CA MET A 30 10.33 -2.57 3.90
C MET A 30 9.43 -3.75 3.55
N ILE A 31 8.17 -3.74 3.99
CA ILE A 31 7.19 -4.77 3.66
C ILE A 31 6.98 -4.81 2.14
N CYS A 32 6.72 -3.66 1.52
CA CYS A 32 6.52 -3.55 0.08
C CYS A 32 7.73 -4.06 -0.71
N TRP A 33 8.95 -3.68 -0.29
CA TRP A 33 10.19 -4.13 -0.91
C TRP A 33 10.39 -5.65 -0.79
N SER A 34 10.11 -6.20 0.39
CA SER A 34 10.21 -7.64 0.65
C SER A 34 9.22 -8.44 -0.19
N VAL A 35 7.95 -8.03 -0.19
CA VAL A 35 6.86 -8.74 -0.89
C VAL A 35 6.98 -8.63 -2.41
N SER A 36 7.54 -7.52 -2.91
CA SER A 36 7.75 -7.32 -4.36
C SER A 36 9.04 -7.94 -4.90
N GLY A 37 9.83 -8.64 -4.09
CA GLY A 37 11.11 -9.22 -4.51
C GLY A 37 12.15 -8.16 -4.84
N SER A 38 12.26 -7.11 -4.02
CA SER A 38 13.21 -6.00 -4.18
C SER A 38 13.01 -5.15 -5.45
N LYS A 39 11.76 -4.99 -5.90
CA LYS A 39 11.45 -4.24 -7.14
C LYS A 39 10.75 -2.92 -6.87
N MET A 40 9.87 -2.86 -5.88
CA MET A 40 8.93 -1.76 -5.69
C MET A 40 9.01 -1.16 -4.30
N VAL A 41 8.81 0.16 -4.23
CA VAL A 41 8.59 0.91 -2.99
C VAL A 41 7.32 1.76 -3.11
N PRO A 42 6.62 2.05 -2.01
CA PRO A 42 5.42 2.86 -2.04
C PRO A 42 5.70 4.30 -2.47
N ARG A 43 4.82 4.83 -3.33
CA ARG A 43 4.84 6.25 -3.72
C ARG A 43 4.35 7.12 -2.58
N GLU A 44 4.69 8.41 -2.62
CA GLU A 44 4.28 9.39 -1.61
C GLU A 44 2.77 9.38 -1.34
N MET A 45 1.93 9.38 -2.38
CA MET A 45 0.48 9.34 -2.21
C MET A 45 0.01 8.09 -1.44
N GLN A 46 0.64 6.93 -1.67
CA GLN A 46 0.30 5.69 -0.96
C GLN A 46 0.75 5.76 0.51
N LEU A 47 1.93 6.34 0.78
CA LEU A 47 2.40 6.56 2.15
C LEU A 47 1.50 7.52 2.94
N LYS A 48 0.95 8.56 2.29
CA LYS A 48 -0.01 9.48 2.92
C LYS A 48 -1.28 8.76 3.38
N VAL A 49 -1.76 7.78 2.61
CA VAL A 49 -2.93 6.96 2.97
C VAL A 49 -2.61 6.09 4.18
N ILE A 50 -1.47 5.40 4.13
CA ILE A 50 -1.03 4.53 5.23
C ILE A 50 -0.87 5.33 6.53
N LEU A 51 -0.34 6.56 6.46
CA LEU A 51 -0.24 7.43 7.63
C LEU A 51 -1.58 7.96 8.15
N ALA A 52 -2.55 8.16 7.26
CA ALA A 52 -3.88 8.56 7.69
C ALA A 52 -4.57 7.41 8.44
N ASP A 53 -4.50 6.22 7.88
CA ASP A 53 -5.02 4.98 8.46
C ASP A 53 -4.36 4.64 9.81
N TRP A 54 -3.02 4.69 9.89
CA TRP A 54 -2.28 4.49 11.14
C TRP A 54 -2.67 5.48 12.26
N LYS A 55 -3.14 6.68 11.88
CA LYS A 55 -3.62 7.70 12.83
C LYS A 55 -5.11 7.58 13.14
N GLY A 56 -5.79 6.55 12.63
CA GLY A 56 -7.23 6.39 12.77
C GLY A 56 -8.03 7.50 12.06
N ARG A 57 -7.51 8.02 10.93
CA ARG A 57 -8.16 9.09 10.16
C ARG A 57 -8.65 8.58 8.81
N ASP A 58 -9.81 9.05 8.41
CA ASP A 58 -10.33 8.80 7.06
C ASP A 58 -9.47 9.49 5.99
N ALA A 59 -9.26 8.79 4.87
CA ALA A 59 -8.50 9.29 3.73
C ALA A 59 -9.29 9.19 2.43
N LEU A 60 -9.43 10.31 1.71
CA LEU A 60 -9.95 10.34 0.35
C LEU A 60 -8.79 10.44 -0.64
N VAL A 61 -8.69 9.46 -1.54
CA VAL A 61 -7.65 9.42 -2.58
C VAL A 61 -8.27 9.59 -3.95
N ALA A 62 -8.10 10.76 -4.55
CA ALA A 62 -8.42 10.99 -5.95
C ALA A 62 -7.21 10.64 -6.82
N ALA A 63 -7.26 9.48 -7.49
CA ALA A 63 -6.21 9.06 -8.42
C ALA A 63 -6.79 8.25 -9.59
N GLY A 64 -6.23 8.39 -10.80
CA GLY A 64 -6.65 7.66 -12.00
C GLY A 64 -6.45 6.14 -11.92
N THR A 65 -7.03 5.38 -12.83
CA THR A 65 -6.80 3.92 -12.95
C THR A 65 -5.31 3.63 -13.16
N GLY A 66 -4.82 2.48 -12.68
CA GLY A 66 -3.39 2.14 -12.75
C GLY A 66 -2.47 2.89 -11.76
N SER A 67 -3.00 3.81 -10.95
CA SER A 67 -2.20 4.55 -9.95
C SER A 67 -1.73 3.74 -8.73
N GLY A 68 -2.07 2.45 -8.66
CA GLY A 68 -1.68 1.56 -7.57
C GLY A 68 -2.46 1.75 -6.26
N LYS A 69 -3.74 2.14 -6.30
CA LYS A 69 -4.60 2.33 -5.10
C LYS A 69 -4.78 1.07 -4.25
N THR A 70 -4.60 -0.11 -4.82
CA THR A 70 -4.73 -1.38 -4.10
C THR A 70 -3.57 -1.62 -3.14
N LEU A 71 -2.36 -1.16 -3.49
CA LEU A 71 -1.17 -1.37 -2.68
C LEU A 71 -1.27 -0.77 -1.26
N PRO A 72 -1.69 0.49 -1.05
CA PRO A 72 -1.83 1.02 0.29
C PRO A 72 -2.88 0.27 1.13
N ILE A 73 -3.97 -0.24 0.54
CA ILE A 73 -4.95 -1.06 1.26
C ILE A 73 -4.31 -2.34 1.81
N ALA A 74 -3.53 -3.04 0.98
CA ALA A 74 -2.83 -4.25 1.42
C ALA A 74 -1.75 -3.95 2.47
N LEU A 75 -1.05 -2.82 2.35
CA LEU A 75 -0.03 -2.43 3.31
C LEU A 75 -0.61 -2.03 4.66
N CYS A 76 -1.78 -1.39 4.72
CA CYS A 76 -2.49 -1.12 5.97
C CYS A 76 -2.75 -2.43 6.74
N ILE A 77 -3.32 -3.44 6.05
CA ILE A 77 -3.59 -4.77 6.64
C ILE A 77 -2.31 -5.44 7.16
N LEU A 78 -1.20 -5.33 6.42
CA LEU A 78 0.08 -5.95 6.79
C LEU A 78 0.81 -5.20 7.91
N LEU A 79 0.46 -3.95 8.18
CA LEU A 79 1.03 -3.14 9.25
C LEU A 79 0.25 -3.25 10.56
N ASP A 80 -0.99 -3.75 10.50
CA ASP A 80 -1.82 -3.98 11.67
C ASP A 80 -1.18 -5.00 12.62
N ASP A 81 -1.42 -4.78 13.92
CA ASP A 81 -1.00 -5.70 14.95
C ASP A 81 -1.84 -6.98 14.87
N PRO A 82 -1.22 -8.16 14.61
CA PRO A 82 -1.96 -9.42 14.54
C PRO A 82 -2.68 -9.77 15.85
N SER A 83 -2.23 -9.24 16.99
CA SER A 83 -2.87 -9.47 18.28
C SER A 83 -4.15 -8.64 18.49
N ALA A 84 -4.33 -7.56 17.73
CA ALA A 84 -5.49 -6.68 17.81
C ALA A 84 -6.75 -7.27 17.12
N ASN A 85 -6.60 -8.36 16.35
CA ASN A 85 -7.69 -9.05 15.65
C ASN A 85 -8.60 -8.10 14.83
N LEU A 86 -7.99 -7.14 14.13
CA LEU A 86 -8.70 -6.16 13.30
C LEU A 86 -9.25 -6.82 12.03
N LEU A 87 -10.43 -6.35 11.60
CA LEU A 87 -11.10 -6.79 10.37
C LEU A 87 -11.11 -5.65 9.34
N THR A 88 -10.44 -5.85 8.21
CA THR A 88 -10.46 -4.90 7.09
C THR A 88 -11.48 -5.32 6.04
N ILE A 89 -12.45 -4.45 5.76
CA ILE A 89 -13.47 -4.66 4.72
C ILE A 89 -13.14 -3.79 3.50
N THR A 90 -12.78 -4.40 2.38
CA THR A 90 -12.57 -3.71 1.11
C THR A 90 -13.77 -3.89 0.19
N ILE A 91 -14.47 -2.81 -0.13
CA ILE A 91 -15.60 -2.82 -1.07
C ILE A 91 -15.13 -2.26 -2.41
N SER A 92 -15.16 -3.09 -3.46
CA SER A 92 -14.89 -2.67 -4.82
C SER A 92 -16.03 -3.11 -5.75
N PRO A 93 -16.75 -2.17 -6.41
CA PRO A 93 -17.88 -2.52 -7.29
C PRO A 93 -17.46 -3.26 -8.57
N LEU A 94 -16.16 -3.30 -8.91
CA LEU A 94 -15.68 -3.89 -10.17
C LEU A 94 -15.58 -5.43 -10.16
N LYS A 95 -15.57 -6.09 -8.99
CA LYS A 95 -15.48 -7.56 -8.93
C LYS A 95 -16.71 -8.23 -9.55
N CYS A 96 -17.87 -7.56 -9.57
CA CYS A 96 -19.09 -8.08 -10.23
C CYS A 96 -19.15 -7.83 -11.75
N LEU A 97 -18.40 -6.86 -12.28
CA LEU A 97 -18.34 -6.58 -13.71
C LEU A 97 -17.39 -7.54 -14.44
N GLN A 98 -16.30 -7.95 -13.80
CA GLN A 98 -15.35 -8.91 -14.39
C GLN A 98 -15.88 -10.35 -14.49
N VAL A 99 -16.87 -10.75 -13.68
CA VAL A 99 -17.49 -12.09 -13.80
C VAL A 99 -18.36 -12.22 -15.05
N ARG A 100 -18.88 -11.10 -15.59
CA ARG A 100 -19.68 -11.13 -16.82
C ARG A 100 -18.85 -11.23 -18.10
N ASP A 101 -17.58 -10.84 -18.06
CA ASP A 101 -16.72 -10.77 -19.25
C ASP A 101 -15.58 -11.82 -19.31
N PHE A 102 -15.32 -12.58 -18.23
CA PHE A 102 -14.17 -13.52 -18.16
C PHE A 102 -14.55 -14.96 -17.78
N ALA A 103 -15.33 -15.62 -18.64
CA ALA A 103 -15.47 -17.09 -18.62
C ALA A 103 -14.18 -17.82 -19.04
N GLU A 104 -13.13 -17.14 -19.53
CA GLU A 104 -11.88 -17.80 -19.88
C GLU A 104 -10.64 -16.98 -19.47
N ARG A 105 -9.98 -17.46 -18.39
CA ARG A 105 -8.51 -17.52 -18.15
C ARG A 105 -8.17 -17.19 -16.69
N PRO A 106 -7.31 -17.99 -16.03
CA PRO A 106 -6.93 -17.80 -14.63
C PRO A 106 -6.05 -16.56 -14.49
N PHE A 107 -6.54 -15.58 -13.74
CA PHE A 107 -5.85 -14.32 -13.47
C PHE A 107 -4.80 -14.50 -12.36
N PHE A 108 -3.52 -14.45 -12.73
CA PHE A 108 -2.43 -14.00 -11.86
C PHE A 108 -2.11 -12.55 -12.23
N PHE A 109 -2.09 -11.64 -11.26
CA PHE A 109 -1.53 -10.30 -11.43
C PHE A 109 -0.37 -10.12 -10.46
N PHE A 110 0.85 -10.29 -10.98
CA PHE A 110 2.00 -9.49 -10.61
C PHE A 110 2.47 -8.86 -11.92
N SER A 111 2.48 -7.53 -11.99
CA SER A 111 3.31 -6.81 -12.94
C SER A 111 4.53 -6.27 -12.22
#